data_AF-A0ABC9Y0Y5-F1
#
_entry.id   AF-A0ABC9Y0Y5-F1
#
_cell.length_a   1.000
_cell.length_b   1.000
_cell.length_c   1.000
_cell.angle_alpha   90.00
_cell.angle_beta   90.00
_cell.angle_gamma   90.00
#
_symmetry.space_group_name_H-M   'P 1'
#
loop_
_entity.id
_entity.type
_entity.pdbx_description
1 polymer ?
#
loop_
_entity_poly.entity_id
_entity_poly.type
_entity_poly.pdbx_seq_one_letter_code
_entity_poly.pdbx_strand_id
1 'polypeptide(L)'
;MSKELLEKLKGKKEVYRMWKKGMATWEEYRNVVRECRDATRKAKAPLELKLAGDVKDNKKGFFKYISSKRKSRENVGLLLNEVGALVTEDTEKVESLNAFFASVFTAKASPQETQTLEVGEKVWRKEDLPLVEEDWVREHLGNLNIHKSMGPDGMHPRVLRELADVIARLLSIIFERSWKTGEVPEDWRKANVTLVFKKGKKEDLGNYRPVSLNSIPGKVMEQLILGVISKHMEEKKVIGSESTYIHQGEIMPDQSDSLL
;
A
#
# COMPACT_ATOMS: atom_id res chain seq x y z
N MET A 1 29.81 2.04 -7.01
CA MET A 1 30.54 0.76 -7.25
C MET A 1 32.02 1.10 -7.27
N SER A 2 32.87 0.46 -6.45
CA SER A 2 34.29 0.80 -6.36
C SER A 2 35.07 0.35 -7.61
N LYS A 3 36.13 1.07 -7.97
CA LYS A 3 37.04 0.69 -9.08
C LYS A 3 37.62 -0.71 -8.88
N GLU A 4 37.96 -1.05 -7.63
CA GLU A 4 38.50 -2.37 -7.24
C GLU A 4 37.52 -3.52 -7.53
N LEU A 5 36.22 -3.35 -7.25
CA LEU A 5 35.23 -4.40 -7.51
C LEU A 5 35.04 -4.61 -9.03
N LEU A 6 35.10 -3.54 -9.81
CA LEU A 6 34.99 -3.60 -11.26
C LEU A 6 36.17 -4.37 -11.87
N GLU A 7 37.37 -4.15 -11.35
CA GLU A 7 38.59 -4.84 -11.77
C GLU A 7 38.54 -6.34 -11.47
N LYS A 8 38.11 -6.72 -10.26
CA LYS A 8 37.88 -8.13 -9.90
C LYS A 8 36.85 -8.80 -10.83
N LEU A 9 35.75 -8.12 -11.16
CA LEU A 9 34.74 -8.63 -12.10
C LEU A 9 35.28 -8.80 -13.53
N LYS A 10 36.17 -7.90 -13.98
CA LYS A 10 36.86 -8.03 -15.27
C LYS A 10 37.83 -9.21 -15.26
N GLY A 11 38.64 -9.35 -14.21
CA GLY A 11 39.56 -10.48 -14.03
C GLY A 11 38.85 -11.83 -14.04
N LYS A 12 37.68 -11.94 -13.39
CA LYS A 12 36.85 -13.15 -13.47
C LYS A 12 36.43 -13.52 -14.90
N LYS A 13 36.06 -12.54 -15.72
CA LYS A 13 35.69 -12.80 -17.13
C LYS A 13 36.89 -13.27 -17.95
N GLU A 14 38.07 -12.72 -17.66
CA GLU A 14 39.31 -13.12 -18.31
C GLU A 14 39.67 -14.58 -17.99
N VAL A 15 39.70 -14.92 -16.70
CA VAL A 15 40.05 -16.28 -16.25
C VAL A 15 39.01 -17.29 -16.71
N TYR A 16 37.73 -16.92 -16.79
CA TYR A 16 36.70 -17.77 -17.42
C TYR A 16 37.03 -18.09 -18.89
N ARG A 17 37.49 -17.09 -19.65
CA ARG A 17 37.86 -17.26 -21.06
C ARG A 17 39.12 -18.12 -21.21
N MET A 18 40.11 -17.94 -20.34
CA MET A 18 41.33 -18.77 -20.33
C MET A 18 41.02 -20.22 -19.96
N TRP A 19 40.19 -20.45 -18.94
CA TRP A 19 39.72 -21.79 -18.56
C TRP A 19 38.97 -22.47 -19.71
N LYS A 20 38.09 -21.75 -20.40
CA LYS A 20 37.38 -22.26 -21.59
C LYS A 20 38.31 -22.64 -22.75
N LYS A 21 39.48 -22.04 -22.85
CA LYS A 21 40.51 -22.33 -23.86
C LYS A 21 41.55 -23.37 -23.40
N GLY A 22 41.39 -23.94 -22.20
CA GLY A 22 42.35 -24.89 -21.62
C GLY A 22 43.65 -24.25 -21.12
N MET A 23 43.72 -22.92 -21.05
CA MET A 23 44.91 -22.17 -20.62
C MET A 23 44.92 -21.83 -19.11
N ALA A 24 43.84 -22.18 -18.39
CA ALA A 24 43.75 -22.02 -16.95
C ALA A 24 43.09 -23.26 -16.34
N THR A 25 43.48 -23.60 -15.12
CA THR A 25 42.91 -24.75 -14.41
C THR A 25 41.52 -24.42 -13.84
N TRP A 26 40.75 -25.45 -13.53
CA TRP A 26 39.47 -25.28 -12.84
C TRP A 26 39.66 -24.67 -11.44
N GLU A 27 40.72 -25.04 -10.70
CA GLU A 27 41.08 -24.46 -9.41
C GLU A 27 41.29 -22.94 -9.50
N GLU A 28 42.05 -22.47 -10.49
CA GLU A 28 42.31 -21.04 -10.70
C GLU A 28 41.02 -20.26 -10.96
N TYR A 29 40.17 -20.76 -11.86
CA TYR A 29 38.88 -20.13 -12.11
C TYR A 29 37.98 -20.14 -10.86
N ARG A 30 37.91 -21.26 -10.14
CA ARG A 30 37.12 -21.39 -8.90
C ARG A 30 37.57 -20.41 -7.83
N ASN A 31 38.86 -20.19 -7.65
CA ASN A 31 39.41 -19.25 -6.67
C ASN A 31 39.00 -17.81 -7.02
N VAL A 32 39.16 -17.40 -8.28
CA VAL A 32 38.75 -16.06 -8.75
C VAL A 32 37.25 -15.85 -8.61
N VAL A 33 36.43 -16.88 -8.86
CA VAL A 33 34.98 -16.84 -8.62
C VAL A 33 34.66 -16.61 -7.14
N ARG A 34 35.36 -17.30 -6.23
CA ARG A 34 35.18 -17.16 -4.77
C ARG A 34 35.52 -15.74 -4.32
N GLU A 35 36.69 -15.23 -4.71
CA GLU A 35 37.14 -13.88 -4.38
C GLU A 35 36.18 -12.80 -4.89
N CYS A 36 35.70 -12.93 -6.13
CA CYS A 36 34.72 -12.01 -6.69
C CYS A 36 33.39 -12.06 -5.94
N ARG A 37 32.95 -13.26 -5.53
CA ARG A 37 31.73 -13.43 -4.72
C ARG A 37 31.89 -12.74 -3.37
N ASP A 38 33.02 -12.92 -2.71
CA ASP A 38 33.30 -12.32 -1.41
C ASP A 38 33.43 -10.80 -1.49
N ALA A 39 34.14 -10.27 -2.49
CA ALA A 39 34.21 -8.83 -2.74
C ALA A 39 32.83 -8.22 -3.02
N THR A 40 32.00 -8.91 -3.82
CA THR A 40 30.63 -8.47 -4.11
C THR A 40 29.76 -8.47 -2.85
N ARG A 41 29.89 -9.49 -2.00
CA ARG A 41 29.18 -9.58 -0.71
C ARG A 41 29.59 -8.44 0.23
N LYS A 42 30.90 -8.24 0.42
CA LYS A 42 31.44 -7.15 1.28
C LYS A 42 31.01 -5.77 0.78
N ALA A 43 31.01 -5.54 -0.52
CA ALA A 43 30.61 -4.25 -1.09
C ALA A 43 29.10 -3.97 -0.96
N LYS A 44 28.25 -5.01 -0.88
CA LYS A 44 26.79 -4.86 -0.71
C LYS A 44 26.36 -4.73 0.75
N ALA A 45 27.08 -5.38 1.66
CA ALA A 45 26.70 -5.47 3.07
C ALA A 45 26.35 -4.11 3.72
N PRO A 46 27.09 -3.00 3.50
CA PRO A 46 26.72 -1.71 4.11
C PRO A 46 25.37 -1.17 3.64
N LEU A 47 25.05 -1.33 2.35
CA LEU A 47 23.76 -0.93 1.79
C LEU A 47 22.64 -1.80 2.34
N GLU A 48 22.83 -3.12 2.39
CA GLU A 48 21.84 -4.06 2.92
C GLU A 48 21.57 -3.83 4.40
N LEU A 49 22.62 -3.59 5.20
CA LEU A 49 22.50 -3.22 6.61
C LEU A 49 21.74 -1.91 6.79
N LYS A 50 22.06 -0.88 6.00
CA LYS A 50 21.32 0.38 6.01
C LYS A 50 19.84 0.18 5.69
N LEU A 51 19.54 -0.55 4.63
CA LEU A 51 18.15 -0.82 4.22
C LEU A 51 17.38 -1.63 5.28
N ALA A 52 18.04 -2.56 5.97
CA ALA A 52 17.45 -3.33 7.06
C ALA A 52 17.21 -2.46 8.30
N GLY A 53 18.15 -1.58 8.65
CA GLY A 53 18.00 -0.63 9.77
C GLY A 53 16.89 0.38 9.51
N ASP A 54 16.82 0.91 8.28
CA ASP A 54 15.82 1.92 7.89
C ASP A 54 14.44 1.31 7.58
N VAL A 55 14.23 -0.01 7.77
CA VAL A 55 12.98 -0.67 7.32
C VAL A 55 11.75 -0.13 8.03
N LYS A 56 11.86 0.28 9.31
CA LYS A 56 10.74 0.81 10.09
C LYS A 56 10.20 2.09 9.46
N ASP A 57 11.10 2.96 9.02
CA ASP A 57 10.77 4.29 8.49
C ASP A 57 10.57 4.27 6.97
N ASN A 58 11.39 3.50 6.25
CA ASN A 58 11.41 3.40 4.79
C ASN A 58 11.25 1.95 4.29
N LYS A 59 10.10 1.35 4.61
CA LYS A 59 9.68 0.03 4.08
C LYS A 59 9.80 -0.05 2.56
N LYS A 60 9.41 1.01 1.84
CA LYS A 60 9.43 1.08 0.37
C LYS A 60 10.83 0.87 -0.20
N GLY A 61 11.86 1.49 0.39
CA GLY A 61 13.25 1.33 -0.04
C GLY A 61 13.74 -0.12 0.09
N PHE A 62 13.44 -0.74 1.23
CA PHE A 62 13.78 -2.14 1.49
C PHE A 62 13.08 -3.08 0.50
N PHE A 63 11.75 -3.01 0.37
CA PHE A 63 11.01 -3.88 -0.55
C PHE A 63 11.38 -3.61 -2.02
N LYS A 64 11.68 -2.37 -2.42
CA LYS A 64 12.22 -2.07 -3.76
C LYS A 64 13.54 -2.81 -4.00
N TYR A 65 14.43 -2.84 -3.01
CA TYR A 65 15.68 -3.61 -3.11
C TYR A 65 15.41 -5.11 -3.24
N ILE A 66 14.56 -5.69 -2.39
CA ILE A 66 14.19 -7.12 -2.44
C ILE A 66 13.55 -7.47 -3.79
N SER A 67 12.60 -6.68 -4.26
CA SER A 67 11.94 -6.88 -5.56
C SER A 67 12.93 -6.80 -6.72
N SER A 68 13.95 -5.94 -6.65
CA SER A 68 15.03 -5.89 -7.65
C SER A 68 15.91 -7.15 -7.69
N LYS A 69 15.88 -7.97 -6.63
CA LYS A 69 16.60 -9.24 -6.53
C LYS A 69 15.74 -10.44 -6.92
N ARG A 70 14.42 -10.30 -6.92
CA ARG A 70 13.51 -11.36 -7.36
C ARG A 70 13.61 -11.51 -8.89
N LYS A 71 13.61 -12.75 -9.37
CA LYS A 71 13.68 -13.07 -10.81
C LYS A 71 12.32 -12.94 -11.51
N SER A 72 11.21 -13.14 -10.78
CA SER A 72 9.85 -13.01 -11.32
C SER A 72 9.31 -11.60 -11.06
N ARG A 73 8.75 -10.98 -12.10
CA ARG A 73 7.82 -9.86 -11.92
C ARG A 73 6.43 -10.45 -11.70
N GLU A 74 5.78 -10.06 -10.60
CA GLU A 74 4.41 -10.44 -10.30
C GLU A 74 3.47 -9.57 -11.15
N ASN A 75 3.35 -9.87 -12.44
CA ASN A 75 2.25 -9.34 -13.24
C ASN A 75 1.01 -10.21 -13.02
N VAL A 76 -0.17 -9.62 -13.17
CA VAL A 76 -1.42 -10.40 -13.23
C VAL A 76 -1.29 -11.41 -14.37
N GLY A 77 -1.48 -12.69 -14.04
CA GLY A 77 -1.34 -13.78 -14.99
C GLY A 77 -2.46 -13.78 -16.04
N LEU A 78 -2.56 -14.88 -16.78
CA LEU A 78 -3.76 -15.13 -17.57
C LEU A 78 -4.95 -15.29 -16.63
N LEU A 79 -6.09 -14.73 -17.01
CA LEU A 79 -7.34 -14.82 -16.25
C LEU A 79 -8.36 -15.63 -17.06
N LEU A 80 -9.27 -16.32 -16.38
CA LEU A 80 -10.45 -16.92 -17.02
C LEU A 80 -11.61 -15.94 -16.90
N ASN A 81 -12.24 -15.63 -18.03
CA ASN A 81 -13.51 -14.90 -18.02
C ASN A 81 -14.67 -15.80 -17.61
N GLU A 82 -15.86 -15.22 -17.50
CA GLU A 82 -17.09 -15.93 -17.09
C GLU A 82 -17.46 -17.09 -18.03
N VAL A 83 -16.98 -17.06 -19.27
CA VAL A 83 -17.23 -18.09 -20.31
C VAL A 83 -16.13 -19.17 -20.32
N GLY A 84 -15.14 -19.09 -19.42
CA GLY A 84 -14.03 -20.04 -19.32
C GLY A 84 -12.94 -19.86 -20.37
N ALA A 85 -12.91 -18.73 -21.09
CA ALA A 85 -11.85 -18.40 -22.03
C ALA A 85 -10.70 -17.65 -21.34
N LEU A 86 -9.48 -17.90 -21.81
CA LEU A 86 -8.26 -17.27 -21.30
C LEU A 86 -8.12 -15.84 -21.84
N VAL A 87 -8.16 -14.88 -20.93
CA VAL A 87 -7.97 -13.46 -21.19
C VAL A 87 -6.48 -13.13 -21.14
N THR A 88 -5.95 -12.66 -22.26
CA THR A 88 -4.53 -12.35 -22.43
C THR A 88 -4.26 -10.85 -22.49
N GLU A 89 -5.21 -10.07 -23.00
CA GLU A 89 -5.12 -8.61 -23.12
C GLU A 89 -5.40 -7.91 -21.80
N ASP A 90 -4.61 -6.88 -21.48
CA ASP A 90 -4.71 -6.17 -20.20
C ASP A 90 -6.03 -5.39 -20.05
N THR A 91 -6.58 -4.85 -21.15
CA THR A 91 -7.89 -4.17 -21.16
C THR A 91 -9.00 -5.12 -20.74
N GLU A 92 -9.10 -6.27 -21.40
CA GLU A 92 -10.11 -7.29 -21.13
C GLU A 92 -9.97 -7.86 -19.70
N LYS A 93 -8.73 -8.02 -19.19
CA LYS A 93 -8.50 -8.43 -17.80
C LYS A 93 -9.10 -7.41 -16.82
N VAL A 94 -8.82 -6.13 -17.04
CA VAL A 94 -9.32 -5.05 -16.18
C VAL A 94 -10.83 -5.00 -16.19
N GLU A 95 -11.46 -5.12 -17.37
CA GLU A 95 -12.92 -5.14 -17.49
C GLU A 95 -13.54 -6.35 -16.78
N SER A 96 -12.98 -7.55 -16.98
CA SER A 96 -13.45 -8.78 -16.33
C SER A 96 -13.34 -8.69 -14.80
N LEU A 97 -12.22 -8.17 -14.30
CA LEU A 97 -12.00 -7.96 -12.87
C LEU A 97 -12.95 -6.91 -12.31
N ASN A 98 -13.16 -5.80 -13.03
CA ASN A 98 -14.08 -4.75 -12.62
C ASN A 98 -15.53 -5.27 -12.55
N ALA A 99 -15.98 -6.00 -13.57
CA ALA A 99 -17.30 -6.62 -13.60
C ALA A 99 -17.48 -7.60 -12.43
N PHE A 100 -16.49 -8.47 -12.19
CA PHE A 100 -16.51 -9.40 -11.06
C PHE A 100 -16.54 -8.69 -9.70
N PHE A 101 -15.70 -7.67 -9.49
CA PHE A 101 -15.72 -6.94 -8.21
C PHE A 101 -17.02 -6.17 -8.01
N ALA A 102 -17.55 -5.54 -9.07
CA ALA A 102 -18.85 -4.88 -9.01
C ALA A 102 -19.98 -5.85 -8.67
N SER A 103 -19.96 -7.08 -9.20
CA SER A 103 -21.02 -8.06 -8.96
C SER A 103 -21.05 -8.61 -7.53
N VAL A 104 -19.89 -8.73 -6.86
CA VAL A 104 -19.84 -9.15 -5.45
C VAL A 104 -20.25 -8.04 -4.47
N PHE A 105 -20.19 -6.77 -4.88
CA PHE A 105 -20.82 -5.69 -4.14
C PHE A 105 -22.33 -5.70 -4.40
N THR A 106 -23.07 -6.37 -3.53
CA THR A 106 -24.54 -6.35 -3.59
C THR A 106 -25.03 -4.95 -3.25
N ALA A 107 -25.50 -4.21 -4.27
CA ALA A 107 -26.38 -3.07 -4.06
C ALA A 107 -27.73 -3.58 -3.56
N LYS A 108 -27.81 -3.98 -2.28
CA LYS A 108 -29.10 -4.09 -1.60
C LYS A 108 -29.62 -2.67 -1.36
N ALA A 109 -30.07 -2.02 -2.42
CA ALA A 109 -31.15 -1.04 -2.33
C ALA A 109 -32.48 -1.81 -2.18
N SER A 110 -32.60 -2.64 -1.14
CA SER A 110 -33.93 -2.87 -0.59
C SER A 110 -34.28 -1.61 0.17
N PRO A 111 -35.51 -1.08 0.09
CA PRO A 111 -36.02 -0.21 1.14
C PRO A 111 -36.04 -1.05 2.41
N GLN A 112 -34.92 -1.12 3.13
CA GLN A 112 -34.97 -1.48 4.52
C GLN A 112 -35.70 -0.29 5.14
N GLU A 113 -36.94 -0.53 5.55
CA GLU A 113 -37.57 0.28 6.58
C GLU A 113 -36.48 0.58 7.60
N THR A 114 -36.17 1.87 7.75
CA THR A 114 -35.43 2.38 8.89
C THR A 114 -36.06 1.75 10.11
N GLN A 115 -35.39 0.76 10.69
CA GLN A 115 -35.75 0.33 12.03
C GLN A 115 -35.46 1.55 12.89
N THR A 116 -36.52 2.28 13.21
CA THR A 116 -36.49 3.34 14.20
C THR A 116 -36.12 2.68 15.51
N LEU A 117 -34.82 2.56 15.78
CA LEU A 117 -34.34 2.47 17.14
C LEU A 117 -34.75 3.80 17.76
N GLU A 118 -35.73 3.78 18.66
CA GLU A 118 -36.05 4.91 19.53
C GLU A 118 -34.89 5.13 20.52
N VAL A 119 -33.71 5.46 19.99
CA VAL A 119 -32.61 6.07 20.73
C VAL A 119 -32.81 7.55 20.47
N GLY A 120 -33.31 8.27 21.47
CA GLY A 120 -33.66 9.71 21.39
C GLY A 120 -32.75 10.46 20.42
N GLU A 121 -33.29 10.75 19.24
CA GLU A 121 -32.53 11.29 18.12
C GLU A 121 -32.05 12.70 18.46
N LYS A 122 -30.82 12.81 18.97
CA LYS A 122 -30.03 14.00 18.70
C LYS A 122 -29.66 13.95 17.22
N VAL A 123 -30.54 14.50 16.39
CA VAL A 123 -30.17 14.94 15.05
C VAL A 123 -29.03 15.94 15.23
N TRP A 124 -27.85 15.61 14.70
CA TRP A 124 -26.67 16.47 14.75
C TRP A 124 -27.07 17.87 14.26
N ARG A 125 -27.04 18.86 15.14
CA ARG A 125 -27.29 20.25 14.74
C ARG A 125 -26.01 20.84 14.15
N LYS A 126 -26.14 21.99 13.49
CA LYS A 126 -25.04 22.70 12.83
C LYS A 126 -23.93 23.09 13.82
N GLU A 127 -24.28 23.16 15.10
CA GLU A 127 -23.41 23.48 16.23
C GLU A 127 -22.69 22.25 16.82
N ASP A 128 -23.11 21.02 16.45
CA ASP A 128 -22.43 19.77 16.83
C ASP A 128 -21.35 19.37 15.80
N LEU A 129 -21.16 20.17 14.75
CA LEU A 129 -20.13 19.92 13.74
C LEU A 129 -18.76 20.19 14.36
N PRO A 130 -17.79 19.28 14.19
CA PRO A 130 -16.42 19.56 14.60
C PRO A 130 -15.94 20.75 13.78
N LEU A 131 -15.49 21.80 14.46
CA LEU A 131 -14.70 22.81 13.79
C LEU A 131 -13.45 22.11 13.25
N VAL A 132 -13.29 22.10 11.93
CA VAL A 132 -12.08 21.56 11.32
C VAL A 132 -10.96 22.54 11.62
N GLU A 133 -10.25 22.31 12.71
CA GLU A 133 -9.16 23.18 13.11
C GLU A 133 -7.98 23.05 12.15
N GLU A 134 -7.45 24.18 11.72
CA GLU A 134 -6.27 24.23 10.85
C GLU A 134 -5.09 23.47 11.46
N ASP A 135 -4.90 23.59 12.78
CA ASP A 135 -3.79 22.94 13.48
C ASP A 135 -3.93 21.42 13.52
N TRP A 136 -5.17 20.90 13.60
CA TRP A 136 -5.42 19.46 13.47
C TRP A 136 -4.99 18.96 12.08
N VAL A 137 -5.32 19.71 11.02
CA VAL A 137 -4.91 19.36 9.65
C VAL A 137 -3.39 19.44 9.51
N ARG A 138 -2.78 20.51 10.04
CA ARG A 138 -1.32 20.72 10.04
C ARG A 138 -0.58 19.57 10.70
N GLU A 139 -1.04 19.12 11.86
CA GLU A 139 -0.47 17.97 12.58
C GLU A 139 -0.54 16.69 11.74
N HIS A 140 -1.70 16.40 11.13
CA HIS A 140 -1.89 15.21 10.30
C HIS A 140 -1.00 15.24 9.05
N LEU A 141 -0.83 16.41 8.43
CA LEU A 141 0.11 16.59 7.32
C LEU A 141 1.56 16.40 7.78
N GLY A 142 1.92 16.94 8.95
CA GLY A 142 3.24 16.77 9.58
C GLY A 142 3.61 15.32 9.84
N ASN A 143 2.63 14.49 10.19
CA ASN A 143 2.79 13.07 10.50
C ASN A 143 2.71 12.15 9.26
N LEU A 144 2.62 12.70 8.04
CA LEU A 144 2.58 11.89 6.82
C LEU A 144 3.86 11.08 6.62
N ASN A 145 3.67 9.80 6.30
CA ASN A 145 4.76 8.95 5.82
C ASN A 145 5.11 9.32 4.36
N ILE A 146 6.25 9.99 4.17
CA ILE A 146 6.75 10.47 2.88
C ILE A 146 7.13 9.39 1.89
N HIS A 147 7.22 8.13 2.34
CA HIS A 147 7.53 6.99 1.49
C HIS A 147 6.26 6.34 0.93
N LYS A 148 5.05 6.80 1.30
CA LYS A 148 3.79 6.37 0.68
C LYS A 148 3.68 6.84 -0.77
N SER A 149 2.81 6.18 -1.53
CA SER A 149 2.52 6.53 -2.92
C SER A 149 1.52 7.69 -3.00
N MET A 150 1.61 8.47 -4.08
CA MET A 150 0.62 9.51 -4.40
C MET A 150 -0.69 8.90 -4.88
N GLY A 151 -1.81 9.56 -4.58
CA GLY A 151 -3.11 9.19 -5.13
C GLY A 151 -3.26 9.59 -6.60
N PRO A 152 -4.45 9.40 -7.20
CA PRO A 152 -4.76 9.85 -8.55
C PRO A 152 -4.75 11.39 -8.69
N ASP A 153 -4.83 12.11 -7.58
CA ASP A 153 -4.71 13.57 -7.48
C ASP A 153 -3.28 14.10 -7.69
N GLY A 154 -2.28 13.22 -7.79
CA GLY A 154 -0.87 13.60 -7.97
C GLY A 154 -0.22 14.22 -6.73
N MET A 155 -0.91 14.28 -5.60
CA MET A 155 -0.41 14.94 -4.39
C MET A 155 0.55 14.02 -3.63
N HIS A 156 1.86 14.27 -3.76
CA HIS A 156 2.88 13.46 -3.10
C HIS A 156 2.94 13.76 -1.58
N PRO A 157 3.01 12.75 -0.69
CA PRO A 157 2.99 12.97 0.75
C PRO A 157 4.16 13.83 1.25
N ARG A 158 5.32 13.75 0.58
CA ARG A 158 6.46 14.65 0.84
C ARG A 158 6.10 16.12 0.65
N VAL A 159 5.44 16.47 -0.46
CA VAL A 159 5.07 17.86 -0.76
C VAL A 159 4.05 18.36 0.25
N LEU A 160 3.04 17.54 0.57
CA LEU A 160 2.03 17.85 1.57
C LEU A 160 2.61 18.09 2.96
N ARG A 161 3.61 17.31 3.35
CA ARG A 161 4.29 17.47 4.65
C ARG A 161 5.20 18.69 4.69
N GLU A 162 5.98 18.93 3.62
CA GLU A 162 6.88 20.08 3.54
C GLU A 162 6.14 21.42 3.43
N LEU A 163 4.93 21.40 2.86
CA LEU A 163 4.06 22.58 2.71
C LEU A 163 2.89 22.59 3.71
N ALA A 164 2.98 21.84 4.80
CA ALA A 164 1.88 21.68 5.77
C ALA A 164 1.39 23.04 6.29
N ASP A 165 2.31 23.97 6.58
CA ASP A 165 1.97 25.29 7.11
C ASP A 165 1.15 26.17 6.17
N VAL A 166 1.27 25.94 4.86
CA VAL A 166 0.56 26.70 3.83
C VAL A 166 -0.73 25.98 3.44
N ILE A 167 -0.68 24.66 3.29
CA ILE A 167 -1.79 23.86 2.76
C ILE A 167 -2.84 23.56 3.83
N ALA A 168 -2.47 23.48 5.12
CA ALA A 168 -3.40 23.16 6.20
C ALA A 168 -4.63 24.06 6.21
N ARG A 169 -4.43 25.38 6.08
CA ARG A 169 -5.52 26.36 6.02
C ARG A 169 -6.44 26.18 4.82
N LEU A 170 -5.87 25.85 3.66
CA LEU A 170 -6.67 25.63 2.45
C LEU A 170 -7.51 24.36 2.56
N LEU A 171 -6.90 23.29 3.09
CA LEU A 171 -7.60 22.02 3.30
C LEU A 171 -8.67 22.12 4.38
N SER A 172 -8.47 22.89 5.47
CA SER A 172 -9.49 23.06 6.50
C SER A 172 -10.76 23.72 5.94
N ILE A 173 -10.61 24.75 5.10
CA ILE A 173 -11.73 25.40 4.40
C ILE A 173 -12.46 24.41 3.49
N ILE A 174 -11.73 23.58 2.75
CA ILE A 174 -12.33 22.56 1.87
C ILE A 174 -13.06 21.52 2.71
N PHE A 175 -12.44 20.98 3.77
CA PHE A 175 -13.05 19.98 4.64
C PHE A 175 -14.31 20.49 5.32
N GLU A 176 -14.30 21.74 5.82
CA GLU A 176 -15.49 22.35 6.43
C GLU A 176 -16.62 22.48 5.41
N ARG A 177 -16.31 22.93 4.19
CA ARG A 177 -17.31 23.01 3.10
C ARG A 177 -17.83 21.63 2.74
N SER A 178 -16.95 20.64 2.61
CA SER A 178 -17.32 19.27 2.26
C SER A 178 -18.21 18.64 3.33
N TRP A 179 -17.91 18.87 4.60
CA TRP A 179 -18.71 18.41 5.73
C TRP A 179 -20.11 19.04 5.74
N LYS A 180 -20.20 20.35 5.48
CA LYS A 180 -21.50 21.08 5.44
C LYS A 180 -22.37 20.72 4.25
N THR A 181 -21.76 20.43 3.10
CA THR A 181 -22.49 20.17 1.84
C THR A 181 -22.72 18.69 1.57
N GLY A 182 -21.96 17.80 2.21
CA GLY A 182 -21.93 16.38 1.87
C GLY A 182 -21.21 16.07 0.56
N GLU A 183 -20.59 17.07 -0.07
CA GLU A 183 -19.88 16.93 -1.35
C GLU A 183 -18.37 16.98 -1.12
N VAL A 184 -17.60 16.19 -1.86
CA VAL A 184 -16.12 16.22 -1.82
C VAL A 184 -15.56 16.48 -3.21
N PRO A 185 -14.33 17.01 -3.34
CA PRO A 185 -13.65 17.12 -4.62
C PRO A 185 -13.70 15.81 -5.41
N GLU A 186 -13.93 15.92 -6.72
CA GLU A 186 -14.08 14.75 -7.59
C GLU A 186 -12.85 13.83 -7.54
N ASP A 187 -11.65 14.42 -7.46
CA ASP A 187 -10.41 13.66 -7.39
C ASP A 187 -10.27 12.83 -6.11
N TRP A 188 -10.97 13.20 -5.03
CA TRP A 188 -10.98 12.41 -3.79
C TRP A 188 -11.91 11.20 -3.87
N ARG A 189 -12.83 11.20 -4.85
CA ARG A 189 -13.70 10.05 -5.15
C ARG A 189 -13.05 9.03 -6.07
N LYS A 190 -11.90 9.37 -6.66
CA LYS A 190 -11.12 8.49 -7.54
C LYS A 190 -10.08 7.73 -6.71
N ALA A 191 -9.75 6.52 -7.16
CA ALA A 191 -8.65 5.74 -6.59
C ALA A 191 -7.95 4.94 -7.69
N ASN A 192 -6.63 4.80 -7.55
CA ASN A 192 -5.88 3.85 -8.37
C ASN A 192 -6.02 2.46 -7.75
N VAL A 193 -6.65 1.53 -8.45
CA VAL A 193 -6.87 0.17 -7.94
C VAL A 193 -5.75 -0.75 -8.41
N THR A 194 -5.10 -1.43 -7.48
CA THR A 194 -4.11 -2.48 -7.76
C THR A 194 -4.61 -3.82 -7.23
N LEU A 195 -4.34 -4.88 -7.98
CA LEU A 195 -4.76 -6.22 -7.62
C LEU A 195 -3.65 -6.97 -6.89
N VAL A 196 -4.01 -7.57 -5.76
CA VAL A 196 -3.11 -8.40 -4.96
C VAL A 196 -3.62 -9.84 -4.97
N PHE A 197 -2.82 -10.74 -5.53
CA PHE A 197 -3.12 -12.17 -5.50
C PHE A 197 -3.08 -12.70 -4.07
N LYS A 198 -4.12 -13.44 -3.66
CA LYS A 198 -4.24 -14.05 -2.32
C LYS A 198 -3.63 -15.45 -2.29
N LYS A 199 -4.34 -16.43 -2.88
CA LYS A 199 -4.05 -17.87 -2.86
C LYS A 199 -4.90 -18.58 -3.93
N GLY A 200 -4.61 -19.84 -4.24
CA GLY A 200 -5.41 -20.63 -5.19
C GLY A 200 -4.91 -20.55 -6.62
N LYS A 201 -5.82 -20.69 -7.59
CA LYS A 201 -5.51 -20.59 -9.03
C LYS A 201 -5.40 -19.13 -9.43
N LYS A 202 -4.35 -18.76 -10.17
CA LYS A 202 -4.09 -17.37 -10.59
C LYS A 202 -5.05 -16.90 -11.67
N GLU A 203 -5.72 -17.83 -12.32
CA GLU A 203 -6.66 -17.59 -13.40
C GLU A 203 -8.04 -17.18 -12.88
N ASP A 204 -8.33 -17.49 -11.61
CA ASP A 204 -9.61 -17.23 -10.97
C ASP A 204 -9.64 -15.82 -10.36
N LEU A 205 -10.63 -15.03 -10.77
CA LEU A 205 -10.85 -13.64 -10.37
C LEU A 205 -11.06 -13.50 -8.87
N GLY A 206 -11.71 -14.48 -8.22
CA GLY A 206 -12.00 -14.48 -6.78
C GLY A 206 -10.75 -14.56 -5.91
N ASN A 207 -9.62 -14.97 -6.49
CA ASN A 207 -8.34 -15.10 -5.80
C ASN A 207 -7.54 -13.79 -5.73
N TYR A 208 -8.09 -12.67 -6.21
CA TYR A 208 -7.49 -11.35 -6.11
C TYR A 208 -8.22 -10.45 -5.09
N ARG A 209 -7.49 -9.55 -4.42
CA ARG A 209 -8.04 -8.43 -3.65
C ARG A 209 -7.81 -7.13 -4.43
N PRO A 210 -8.84 -6.29 -4.60
CA PRO A 210 -8.61 -4.91 -5.02
C PRO A 210 -8.07 -4.11 -3.83
N VAL A 211 -6.98 -3.39 -4.05
CA VAL A 211 -6.40 -2.43 -3.11
C VAL A 211 -6.47 -1.06 -3.75
N SER A 212 -7.26 -0.18 -3.13
CA SER A 212 -7.43 1.20 -3.59
C SER A 212 -6.33 2.10 -3.00
N LEU A 213 -5.69 2.87 -3.88
CA LEU A 213 -4.79 3.97 -3.52
C LEU A 213 -5.51 5.30 -3.73
N ASN A 214 -5.89 5.91 -2.62
CA ASN A 214 -6.78 7.06 -2.55
C ASN A 214 -5.99 8.38 -2.53
N SER A 215 -6.69 9.51 -2.70
CA SER A 215 -6.17 10.84 -2.41
C SER A 215 -5.70 10.95 -0.94
N ILE A 216 -4.54 11.57 -0.72
CA ILE A 216 -4.01 11.77 0.64
C ILE A 216 -4.83 12.81 1.41
N PRO A 217 -5.15 14.00 0.85
CA PRO A 217 -6.10 14.91 1.47
C PRO A 217 -7.46 14.27 1.77
N GLY A 218 -8.01 13.48 0.83
CA GLY A 218 -9.23 12.71 1.07
C GLY A 218 -9.10 11.77 2.26
N LYS A 219 -7.96 11.07 2.39
CA LYS A 219 -7.69 10.20 3.53
C LYS A 219 -7.58 10.95 4.86
N VAL A 220 -7.02 12.16 4.85
CA VAL A 220 -6.97 13.02 6.04
C VAL A 220 -8.39 13.41 6.45
N MET A 221 -9.26 13.76 5.50
CA MET A 221 -10.68 14.01 5.80
C MET A 221 -11.35 12.76 6.40
N GLU A 222 -11.15 11.58 5.83
CA GLU A 222 -11.69 10.32 6.39
C GLU A 222 -11.27 10.09 7.84
N GLN A 223 -10.03 10.44 8.23
CA GLN A 223 -9.59 10.35 9.63
C GLN A 223 -10.32 11.33 10.54
N LEU A 224 -10.61 12.54 10.06
CA LEU A 224 -11.44 13.49 10.79
C LEU A 224 -12.84 12.90 11.04
N ILE A 225 -13.49 12.40 9.98
CA ILE A 225 -14.82 11.78 10.09
C ILE A 225 -14.80 10.61 11.07
N LEU A 226 -13.80 9.75 10.96
CA LEU A 226 -13.63 8.59 11.82
C LEU A 226 -13.50 9.00 13.29
N GLY A 227 -12.65 9.98 13.61
CA GLY A 227 -12.47 10.46 14.98
C GLY A 227 -13.77 10.97 15.61
N VAL A 228 -14.61 11.65 14.82
CA VAL A 228 -15.90 12.18 15.26
C VAL A 228 -16.89 11.06 15.54
N ILE A 229 -17.01 10.10 14.62
CA ILE A 229 -17.88 8.94 14.78
C ILE A 229 -17.42 8.11 15.97
N SER A 230 -16.12 7.83 16.11
CA SER A 230 -15.56 7.06 17.24
C SER A 230 -15.88 7.71 18.58
N LYS A 231 -15.62 9.02 18.72
CA LYS A 231 -15.96 9.77 19.94
C LYS A 231 -17.44 9.64 20.30
N HIS A 232 -18.32 9.77 19.30
CA HIS A 232 -19.76 9.64 19.52
C HIS A 232 -20.18 8.24 19.98
N MET A 233 -19.60 7.20 19.38
CA MET A 233 -19.89 5.82 19.73
C MET A 233 -19.43 5.48 21.15
N GLU A 234 -18.30 6.04 21.58
CA GLU A 234 -17.77 5.91 22.95
C GLU A 234 -18.68 6.61 23.97
N GLU A 235 -19.07 7.87 23.70
CA GLU A 235 -19.95 8.66 24.58
C GLU A 235 -21.31 7.99 24.79
N LYS A 236 -21.88 7.40 23.73
CA LYS A 236 -23.16 6.70 23.79
C LYS A 236 -23.05 5.24 24.28
N LYS A 237 -21.86 4.75 24.62
CA LYS A 237 -21.59 3.34 25.04
C LYS A 237 -22.21 2.31 24.07
N VAL A 238 -22.27 2.63 22.78
CA VAL A 238 -22.89 1.75 21.77
C VAL A 238 -22.01 0.53 21.48
N ILE A 239 -20.72 0.63 21.80
CA ILE A 239 -19.76 -0.45 21.61
C ILE A 239 -19.71 -1.29 22.89
N GLY A 240 -20.28 -2.50 22.83
CA GLY A 240 -20.03 -3.55 23.81
C GLY A 240 -18.56 -4.01 23.76
N SER A 241 -18.02 -4.47 24.89
CA SER A 241 -16.62 -4.87 25.12
C SER A 241 -16.01 -5.89 24.14
N GLU A 242 -16.81 -6.43 23.22
CA GLU A 242 -16.43 -7.42 22.21
C GLU A 242 -15.98 -6.83 20.86
N SER A 243 -16.20 -5.53 20.58
CA SER A 243 -15.79 -4.94 19.29
C SER A 243 -14.40 -4.29 19.30
N THR A 244 -13.62 -4.51 20.36
CA THR A 244 -12.28 -3.91 20.59
C THR A 244 -11.25 -4.26 19.49
N TYR A 245 -11.55 -5.26 18.65
CA TYR A 245 -10.67 -5.77 17.59
C TYR A 245 -10.42 -4.81 16.41
N ILE A 246 -11.17 -3.71 16.28
CA ILE A 246 -11.01 -2.73 15.17
C ILE A 246 -10.18 -1.50 15.60
N HIS A 247 -9.92 -1.32 16.89
CA HIS A 247 -9.31 -0.09 17.43
C HIS A 247 -7.79 -0.01 17.32
N GLN A 248 -7.10 -1.12 17.11
CA GLN A 248 -5.65 -1.14 16.96
C GLN A 248 -5.32 -1.84 15.65
N GLY A 249 -4.74 -1.12 14.70
CA GLY A 249 -4.31 -1.64 13.40
C GLY A 249 -3.15 -2.65 13.48
N GLU A 250 -3.23 -3.62 14.39
CA GLU A 250 -2.32 -4.75 14.52
C GLU A 250 -2.83 -5.92 13.66
N ILE A 251 -1.92 -6.44 12.85
CA ILE A 251 -2.11 -7.63 12.02
C ILE A 251 -2.05 -8.83 12.97
N MET A 252 -3.09 -9.68 12.98
CA MET A 252 -3.09 -10.96 13.67
C MET A 252 -1.83 -11.79 13.31
N PRO A 253 -1.08 -12.32 14.29
CA PRO A 253 -0.22 -13.46 14.03
C PRO A 253 -1.08 -14.68 13.66
N ASP A 254 -0.61 -15.39 12.63
CA ASP A 254 -1.20 -16.59 12.06
C ASP A 254 -1.58 -17.61 13.14
N GLN A 255 -2.88 -17.86 13.34
CA GLN A 255 -3.34 -19.03 14.10
C GLN A 255 -3.33 -20.24 13.17
N SER A 256 -2.14 -20.77 12.94
CA SER A 256 -1.92 -22.10 12.38
C SER A 256 -1.13 -22.95 13.38
N ASP A 257 -1.68 -23.18 14.57
CA ASP A 257 -1.20 -24.23 15.49
C ASP A 257 -2.29 -24.55 16.51
N SER A 258 -3.33 -25.25 16.06
CA SER A 258 -4.20 -26.05 16.94
C SER A 258 -5.09 -26.99 16.13
N LEU A 259 -4.45 -27.94 15.45
CA LEU A 259 -5.06 -29.24 15.12
C LEU A 259 -3.95 -30.31 15.19
N LEU A 260 -3.66 -30.73 16.42
CA LEU A 260 -3.41 -32.13 16.76
C LEU A 260 -4.53 -32.56 17.71
#